data_AF-A0A2N5A806-F1
#
_entry.id   AF-A0A2N5A806-F1
#
_cell.length_a   1.000
_cell.length_b   1.000
_cell.length_c   1.000
_cell.angle_alpha   90.00
_cell.angle_beta   90.00
_cell.angle_gamma   90.00
#
_symmetry.space_group_name_H-M   'P 1'
#
loop_
_entity.id
_entity.type
_entity.pdbx_description
1 polymer ?
#
loop_
_entity_poly.entity_id
_entity_poly.type
_entity_poly.pdbx_seq_one_letter_code
_entity_poly.pdbx_strand_id
1 'polypeptide(L)' 'MLNTLIVGASGYAGAELVTYINRHPHMNITALT' A
#
# COMPACT_ATOMS: atom_id res chain seq x y z
N MET A 1 12.82 7.05 -0.04
CA MET A 1 11.53 6.43 0.34
C MET A 1 10.43 7.24 -0.31
N LEU A 2 9.47 6.59 -0.97
CA LEU A 2 8.33 7.23 -1.63
C LEU A 2 7.06 7.01 -0.80
N ASN A 3 6.35 8.10 -0.51
CA ASN A 3 5.11 8.04 0.24
C ASN A 3 3.97 7.56 -0.65
N THR A 4 3.20 6.61 -0.15
CA THR A 4 2.13 5.94 -0.88
C THR A 4 0.81 6.06 -0.12
N LEU A 5 -0.25 6.40 -0.86
CA LEU A 5 -1.65 6.30 -0.44
C LEU A 5 -2.30 5.23 -1.30
N ILE A 6 -3.01 4.30 -0.67
CA ILE A 6 -3.78 3.26 -1.39
C ILE A 6 -5.26 3.54 -1.16
N VAL A 7 -6.00 3.79 -2.27
CA VAL A 7 -7.46 4.00 -2.29
C VAL A 7 -8.14 2.73 -2.75
N GLY A 8 -9.17 2.28 -2.03
CA GLY A 8 -9.81 0.98 -2.22
C GLY A 8 -9.07 -0.16 -1.51
N ALA A 9 -8.38 0.12 -0.41
CA ALA A 9 -7.58 -0.87 0.32
C ALA A 9 -8.42 -2.02 0.92
N SER A 10 -9.73 -1.83 1.05
CA SER A 10 -10.69 -2.83 1.56
C SER A 10 -11.04 -3.93 0.56
N GLY A 11 -10.82 -3.70 -0.74
CA GLY A 11 -11.01 -4.72 -1.78
C GLY A 11 -9.84 -5.71 -1.81
N TYR A 12 -10.08 -6.91 -2.35
CA TYR A 12 -9.04 -7.95 -2.47
C TYR A 12 -7.75 -7.44 -3.16
N ALA A 13 -7.90 -6.72 -4.27
CA ALA A 13 -6.77 -6.15 -4.98
C ALA A 13 -6.02 -5.09 -4.15
N GLY A 14 -6.74 -4.28 -3.37
CA GLY A 14 -6.15 -3.29 -2.48
C GLY A 14 -5.35 -3.95 -1.36
N ALA A 15 -5.88 -5.00 -0.74
CA ALA A 15 -5.21 -5.75 0.32
C ALA A 15 -3.91 -6.44 -0.16
N GLU A 16 -3.94 -7.04 -1.36
CA GLU A 16 -2.75 -7.64 -1.97
C GLU A 16 -1.69 -6.56 -2.31
N LEU A 17 -2.12 -5.40 -2.83
CA LEU A 17 -1.22 -4.29 -3.10
C LEU A 17 -0.55 -3.77 -1.82
N VAL A 18 -1.29 -3.62 -0.72
CA VAL A 18 -0.73 -3.26 0.60
C VAL A 18 0.34 -4.26 1.01
N THR A 19 0.04 -5.56 0.87
CA THR A 19 0.95 -6.64 1.25
C THR A 19 2.24 -6.62 0.40
N TYR A 20 2.11 -6.38 -0.90
CA TYR A 20 3.24 -6.27 -1.81
C TYR A 20 4.11 -5.05 -1.50
N ILE A 21 3.50 -3.87 -1.35
CA ILE A 21 4.21 -2.61 -1.11
C ILE A 21 4.89 -2.60 0.26
N ASN A 22 4.30 -3.21 1.29
CA ASN A 22 4.91 -3.34 2.62
C ASN A 22 6.26 -4.07 2.61
N ARG A 23 6.55 -4.87 1.59
CA ARG A 23 7.84 -5.58 1.44
C ARG A 23 8.87 -4.79 0.65
N HIS A 24 8.50 -3.64 0.08
CA HIS A 24 9.39 -2.89 -0.79
C HIS A 24 10.26 -1.90 0.03
N PRO A 25 11.61 -1.99 -0.04
CA PRO A 25 12.53 -1.29 0.87
C PRO A 25 12.55 0.24 0.70
N HIS A 26 11.95 0.76 -0.37
CA HIS A 26 11.91 2.18 -0.68
C HIS A 26 10.50 2.77 -0.70
N MET A 27 9.49 2.02 -0.28
CA MET A 27 8.11 2.51 -0.18
C MET A 27 7.72 2.72 1.27
N ASN A 28 6.89 3.72 1.51
CA ASN A 28 6.30 3.99 2.80
C ASN A 28 4.79 4.18 2.63
N ILE A 29 3.98 3.30 3.20
CA ILE A 29 2.52 3.44 3.18
C ILE A 29 2.15 4.46 4.26
N THR A 30 1.60 5.59 3.82
CA THR A 30 1.25 6.71 4.71
C THR A 30 -0.23 6.79 5.02
N ALA A 31 -1.08 6.20 4.18
CA ALA A 31 -2.53 6.15 4.37
C ALA A 31 -3.18 5.03 3.55
N LEU A 32 -4.31 4.55 4.04
CA LEU A 32 -5.20 3.58 3.40
C LEU A 32 -6.62 4.17 3.43
N THR A 33 -7.33 4.09 2.32
CA THR A 33 -8.71 4.59 2.16
C THR A 33 -9.57 3.58 1.40
#